data_AF-X6BTL5-F1
#
_entry.id   AF-X6BTL5-F1
#
_cell.length_a   1.000
_cell.length_b   1.000
_cell.length_c   1.000
_cell.angle_alpha   90.00
_cell.angle_beta   90.00
_cell.angle_gamma   90.00
#
_symmetry.space_group_name_H-M   'P 1'
#
loop_
_entity.id
_entity.type
_entity.pdbx_description
1 polymer ?
#
loop_
_entity_poly.entity_id
_entity_poly.type
_entity_poly.pdbx_seq_one_letter_code
_entity_poly.pdbx_strand_id
1 'polypeptide(L)'
;MMLSQILLNAGPDRQRWHAVGASVVVVDSLVHNFLHRTGILSAYEGDHLYGQRCYSAVGCEFILRDLAAKIADEPTLSISPRALQHAVWRFCAADELSVCNGNNIGDTLPCEIHWCPLRHHCSRLPLRPAKPGREEA
;
A
#
# COMPACT_ATOMS: atom_id res chain seq x y z
N MET A 1 -13.34 -1.98 2.88
CA MET A 1 -13.22 -0.56 3.31
C MET A 1 -14.39 -0.05 4.18
N MET A 2 -15.56 -0.72 4.23
CA MET A 2 -16.82 -0.19 4.78
C MET A 2 -16.82 0.21 6.27
N LEU A 3 -16.21 -0.57 7.18
CA LEU A 3 -16.26 -0.27 8.62
C LEU A 3 -15.65 1.09 8.98
N SER A 4 -14.48 1.40 8.43
CA SER A 4 -13.82 2.70 8.66
C SER A 4 -14.67 3.89 8.21
N GLN A 5 -15.43 3.75 7.12
CA GLN A 5 -16.29 4.80 6.60
C GLN A 5 -17.48 5.04 7.53
N ILE A 6 -18.04 3.99 8.12
CA ILE A 6 -19.09 4.11 9.13
C ILE A 6 -18.57 4.89 10.34
N LEU A 7 -17.36 4.58 10.81
CA LEU A 7 -16.74 5.25 11.96
C LEU A 7 -16.37 6.71 11.69
N LEU A 8 -15.85 7.01 10.49
CA LEU A 8 -15.50 8.36 10.03
C LEU A 8 -16.71 9.24 9.73
N ASN A 9 -17.89 8.64 9.51
CA ASN A 9 -19.15 9.37 9.33
C ASN A 9 -20.04 9.30 10.58
N ALA A 10 -19.46 8.89 11.72
CA ALA A 10 -20.13 9.02 13.00
C ALA A 10 -20.43 10.51 13.25
N GLY A 11 -21.59 10.82 13.87
CA GLY A 11 -21.98 12.21 14.16
C GLY A 11 -20.87 13.02 14.85
N PRO A 12 -20.88 14.37 14.77
CA PRO A 12 -19.76 15.23 15.14
C PRO A 12 -19.29 15.04 16.60
N ASP A 13 -20.18 14.65 17.50
CA ASP A 13 -19.87 14.43 18.92
C ASP A 13 -19.10 13.13 19.20
N ARG A 14 -18.90 12.27 18.19
CA ARG A 14 -18.27 10.95 18.34
C ARG A 14 -16.78 10.97 18.01
N GLN A 15 -16.04 11.92 18.58
CA GLN A 15 -14.59 12.10 18.32
C GLN A 15 -13.76 10.82 18.44
N ARG A 16 -14.07 9.95 19.41
CA ARG A 16 -13.39 8.64 19.54
C ARG A 16 -13.62 7.72 18.35
N TRP A 17 -14.81 7.77 17.74
CA TRP A 17 -15.15 6.94 16.59
C TRP A 17 -14.39 7.42 15.35
N HIS A 18 -14.31 8.74 15.17
CA HIS A 18 -13.46 9.35 14.13
C HIS A 18 -12.00 8.93 14.29
N ALA A 19 -11.45 9.03 15.51
CA ALA A 19 -10.07 8.65 15.79
C ALA A 19 -9.81 7.16 15.48
N VAL A 20 -10.72 6.27 15.87
CA VAL A 20 -10.63 4.85 15.52
C VAL A 20 -10.75 4.65 14.01
N GLY A 21 -11.74 5.25 13.36
CA GLY A 21 -11.94 5.13 11.90
C GLY A 21 -10.71 5.60 11.09
N ALA A 22 -10.05 6.66 11.56
CA ALA A 22 -8.83 7.20 10.96
C ALA A 22 -7.58 6.33 11.20
N SER A 23 -7.58 5.51 12.25
CA SER A 23 -6.45 4.63 12.60
C SER A 23 -6.58 3.19 12.08
N VAL A 24 -7.76 2.78 11.60
CA VAL A 24 -7.96 1.45 11.01
C VAL A 24 -7.11 1.28 9.75
N VAL A 25 -6.22 0.29 9.79
CA VAL A 25 -5.44 -0.16 8.63
C VAL A 25 -5.78 -1.62 8.34
N VAL A 26 -6.06 -1.94 7.08
CA VAL A 26 -6.36 -3.29 6.59
C VAL A 26 -5.51 -3.55 5.37
N VAL A 27 -4.67 -4.58 5.43
CA VAL A 27 -3.80 -4.96 4.32
C VAL A 27 -4.48 -6.07 3.52
N ASP A 28 -4.90 -5.74 2.30
CA ASP A 28 -5.32 -6.71 1.29
C ASP A 28 -4.17 -6.99 0.31
N SER A 29 -4.44 -7.83 -0.70
CA SER A 29 -3.44 -8.15 -1.71
C SER A 29 -3.03 -6.94 -2.55
N LEU A 30 -3.92 -5.97 -2.80
CA LEU A 30 -3.57 -4.77 -3.57
C LEU A 30 -2.58 -3.88 -2.81
N VAL A 31 -2.84 -3.65 -1.52
CA VAL A 31 -1.95 -2.89 -0.64
C VAL A 31 -0.59 -3.59 -0.51
N HIS A 32 -0.59 -4.90 -0.25
CA HIS A 32 0.65 -5.66 -0.14
C HIS A 32 1.45 -5.62 -1.45
N ASN A 33 0.78 -5.89 -2.58
CA ASN A 33 1.40 -5.88 -3.89
C ASN A 33 1.97 -4.49 -4.24
N PHE A 34 1.26 -3.42 -3.90
CA PHE A 34 1.76 -2.05 -4.08
C PHE A 34 3.08 -1.83 -3.34
N LEU A 35 3.14 -2.17 -2.05
CA LEU A 35 4.34 -1.98 -1.23
C LEU A 35 5.52 -2.85 -1.72
N HIS A 36 5.24 -4.06 -2.20
CA HIS A 36 6.24 -4.92 -2.84
C HIS A 36 6.76 -4.28 -4.13
N ARG A 37 5.88 -4.01 -5.10
CA ARG A 37 6.27 -3.56 -6.45
C ARG A 37 6.98 -2.22 -6.45
N THR A 38 6.60 -1.34 -5.54
CA THR A 38 7.26 -0.05 -5.36
C THR A 38 8.65 -0.16 -4.71
N GLY A 39 8.97 -1.29 -4.09
CA GLY A 39 10.21 -1.51 -3.34
C GLY A 39 10.15 -0.98 -1.90
N ILE A 40 9.00 -0.49 -1.44
CA ILE A 40 8.84 0.05 -0.09
C ILE A 40 9.05 -1.06 0.95
N LEU A 41 8.56 -2.29 0.71
CA LEU A 41 8.79 -3.40 1.65
C LEU A 41 10.29 -3.65 1.88
N SER A 42 11.06 -3.75 0.80
CA SER A 42 12.49 -4.01 0.89
C SER A 42 13.24 -2.83 1.52
N ALA A 43 12.82 -1.59 1.26
CA ALA A 43 13.39 -0.40 1.89
C ALA A 43 13.19 -0.35 3.42
N TYR A 44 12.15 -1.04 3.92
CA TYR A 44 11.88 -1.20 5.36
C TYR A 44 12.43 -2.53 5.92
N GLU A 45 13.21 -3.28 5.15
CA GLU A 45 13.67 -4.63 5.51
C GLU A 45 12.52 -5.58 5.87
N GLY A 46 11.35 -5.30 5.30
CA GLY A 46 10.08 -5.94 5.63
C GLY A 46 9.64 -6.98 4.61
N ASP A 47 10.53 -7.57 3.81
CA ASP A 47 10.14 -8.51 2.76
C ASP A 47 9.43 -9.76 3.32
N HIS A 48 8.23 -10.05 2.81
CA HIS A 48 7.42 -11.21 3.18
C HIS A 48 6.40 -11.55 2.10
N LEU A 49 5.90 -12.79 2.14
CA LEU A 49 4.72 -13.18 1.36
C LEU A 49 3.45 -12.60 1.97
N TYR A 50 2.49 -12.20 1.13
CA TYR A 50 1.16 -11.79 1.56
C TYR A 50 0.56 -12.79 2.57
N GLY A 51 0.05 -12.27 3.70
CA GLY A 51 -0.53 -13.07 4.76
C GLY A 51 -0.31 -12.44 6.14
N GLN A 52 -0.23 -13.27 7.18
CA GLN A 52 -0.13 -12.79 8.57
C GLN A 52 1.09 -11.89 8.83
N ARG A 53 2.18 -12.08 8.09
CA ARG A 53 3.39 -11.25 8.20
C ARG A 53 3.17 -9.78 7.82
N CYS A 54 2.09 -9.47 7.09
CA CYS A 54 1.67 -8.09 6.81
C CYS A 54 1.39 -7.27 8.08
N TYR A 55 1.07 -7.93 9.20
CA TYR A 55 0.77 -7.32 10.49
C TYR A 55 1.89 -7.52 11.52
N SER A 56 3.11 -7.87 11.07
CA SER A 56 4.28 -7.95 11.94
C SER A 56 4.88 -6.57 12.23
N ALA A 57 5.85 -6.50 13.14
CA ALA A 57 6.51 -5.25 13.54
C ALA A 57 7.21 -4.49 12.39
N VAL A 58 7.51 -5.17 11.28
CA VAL A 58 8.07 -4.58 10.04
C VAL A 58 7.18 -4.90 8.83
N GLY A 59 5.91 -5.21 9.07
CA GLY A 59 4.93 -5.59 8.05
C GLY A 59 4.31 -4.40 7.32
N CYS A 60 3.47 -4.69 6.32
CA CYS A 60 2.74 -3.68 5.54
C CYS A 60 1.93 -2.70 6.40
N GLU A 61 1.32 -3.18 7.48
CA GLU A 61 0.49 -2.36 8.37
C GLU A 61 1.34 -1.31 9.11
N PHE A 62 2.48 -1.74 9.67
CA PHE A 62 3.45 -0.87 10.32
C PHE A 62 3.96 0.19 9.34
N ILE A 63 4.35 -0.24 8.14
CA ILE A 63 4.87 0.65 7.09
C ILE A 63 3.85 1.73 6.71
N LEU A 64 2.57 1.38 6.55
CA LEU A 64 1.53 2.37 6.25
C LEU A 64 1.34 3.38 7.38
N ARG A 65 1.45 2.96 8.64
CA ARG A 65 1.38 3.88 9.77
C ARG A 65 2.57 4.81 9.82
N ASP A 66 3.77 4.26 9.66
CA ASP A 66 5.01 5.02 9.69
C ASP A 66 5.09 6.03 8.53
N LEU A 67 4.70 5.62 7.32
CA LEU A 67 4.59 6.55 6.18
C LEU A 67 3.56 7.64 6.42
N ALA A 68 2.39 7.31 6.98
CA ALA A 68 1.39 8.33 7.30
C ALA A 68 1.89 9.34 8.35
N ALA A 69 2.63 8.87 9.36
CA ALA A 69 3.27 9.73 10.36
C ALA A 69 4.33 10.65 9.72
N LYS A 70 5.23 10.09 8.90
CA LYS A 70 6.25 10.87 8.17
C LYS A 70 5.66 11.91 7.24
N ILE A 71 4.54 11.62 6.59
CA ILE A 71 3.81 12.58 5.75
C ILE A 71 3.11 13.63 6.63
N ALA A 72 2.59 13.24 7.79
CA ALA A 72 1.92 14.15 8.72
C ALA A 72 2.87 15.15 9.42
N ASP A 73 4.17 14.85 9.45
CA ASP A 73 5.22 15.76 9.93
C ASP A 73 5.46 16.93 8.95
N GLU A 74 4.93 16.87 7.72
CA GLU A 74 4.92 18.00 6.80
C GLU A 74 3.89 19.05 7.26
N PRO A 75 4.28 20.32 7.52
CA PRO A 75 3.43 21.34 8.16
C PRO A 75 2.11 21.65 7.44
N THR A 76 2.01 21.27 6.17
CA THR A 76 0.88 21.59 5.29
C THR A 76 -0.02 20.39 5.01
N LEU A 77 0.33 19.20 5.51
CA LEU A 77 -0.37 17.96 5.18
C LEU A 77 -0.51 17.09 6.42
N SER A 78 -1.74 16.83 6.84
CA SER A 78 -2.02 15.79 7.82
C SER A 78 -2.78 14.66 7.13
N ILE A 79 -2.16 13.48 7.04
CA ILE A 79 -2.80 12.28 6.48
C ILE A 79 -2.90 11.21 7.55
N SER A 80 -4.10 10.66 7.73
CA SER A 80 -4.26 9.50 8.62
C SER A 80 -3.76 8.23 7.93
N PRO A 81 -3.35 7.19 8.68
CA PRO A 81 -3.02 5.89 8.11
C PRO A 81 -4.14 5.34 7.22
N ARG A 82 -5.40 5.59 7.62
CA ARG A 82 -6.57 5.20 6.84
C ARG A 82 -6.65 5.93 5.50
N ALA A 83 -6.41 7.24 5.48
CA ALA A 83 -6.43 8.04 4.27
C ALA A 83 -5.31 7.61 3.31
N LEU A 84 -4.10 7.35 3.83
CA LEU A 84 -2.99 6.83 3.03
C LEU A 84 -3.34 5.46 2.42
N GLN A 85 -3.82 4.52 3.22
CA GLN A 85 -4.25 3.22 2.72
C GLN A 85 -5.34 3.36 1.65
N HIS A 86 -6.30 4.27 1.85
CA HIS A 86 -7.36 4.49 0.88
C HIS A 86 -6.81 5.06 -0.45
N ALA A 87 -5.84 5.97 -0.40
CA ALA A 87 -5.16 6.49 -1.60
C ALA A 87 -4.41 5.36 -2.35
N VAL A 88 -3.68 4.50 -1.62
CA VAL A 88 -3.02 3.32 -2.19
C VAL A 88 -4.04 2.40 -2.85
N TRP A 89 -5.15 2.08 -2.16
CA TRP A 89 -6.20 1.24 -2.70
C TRP A 89 -6.79 1.82 -3.98
N ARG A 90 -7.16 3.11 -4.01
CA ARG A 90 -7.69 3.77 -5.22
C ARG A 90 -6.71 3.77 -6.39
N PHE A 91 -5.42 3.86 -6.11
CA PHE A 91 -4.37 3.76 -7.14
C PHE A 91 -4.27 2.37 -7.77
N CYS A 92 -4.65 1.33 -7.03
CA CYS A 92 -4.49 -0.07 -7.43
C CYS A 92 -5.79 -0.74 -7.87
N ALA A 93 -6.94 -0.35 -7.33
CA ALA A 93 -8.20 -1.07 -7.52
C ALA A 93 -8.74 -0.92 -8.96
N ALA A 94 -9.36 -1.99 -9.46
CA ALA A 94 -9.87 -2.07 -10.83
C ALA A 94 -11.05 -1.12 -11.09
N ASP A 95 -11.83 -0.87 -10.04
CA ASP A 95 -12.99 0.04 -10.01
C ASP A 95 -12.60 1.50 -9.71
N GLU A 96 -11.31 1.79 -9.58
CA GLU A 96 -10.78 3.14 -9.37
C GLU A 96 -9.78 3.50 -10.47
N LEU A 97 -8.51 3.81 -10.15
CA LEU A 97 -7.52 4.23 -11.15
C LEU A 97 -6.86 3.06 -11.88
N SER A 98 -6.83 1.87 -11.25
CA SER A 98 -6.25 0.64 -11.79
C SER A 98 -4.80 0.77 -12.34
N VAL A 99 -3.99 1.71 -11.82
CA VAL A 99 -2.63 1.97 -12.33
C VAL A 99 -1.64 0.91 -11.88
N CYS A 100 -1.60 0.63 -10.57
CA CYS A 100 -0.71 -0.38 -9.97
C CYS A 100 -1.50 -1.66 -9.63
N ASN A 101 -2.46 -2.03 -10.47
CA ASN A 101 -3.36 -3.13 -10.20
C ASN A 101 -2.65 -4.49 -10.33
N GLY A 102 -2.14 -5.03 -9.23
CA GLY A 102 -1.43 -6.32 -9.17
C GLY A 102 -2.20 -7.54 -9.73
N ASN A 103 -3.51 -7.43 -9.95
CA ASN A 103 -4.32 -8.49 -10.55
C ASN A 103 -4.39 -8.39 -12.08
N ASN A 104 -4.26 -7.20 -12.66
CA ASN A 104 -4.49 -6.93 -14.08
C ASN A 104 -3.21 -6.65 -14.88
N ILE A 105 -2.08 -6.51 -14.22
CA ILE A 105 -0.78 -6.26 -14.85
C ILE A 105 -0.07 -7.57 -15.23
N GLY A 106 0.67 -7.55 -16.33
CA GLY A 106 1.67 -8.58 -16.64
C GLY A 106 2.91 -8.34 -15.77
N ASP A 107 3.08 -9.12 -14.70
CA ASP A 107 4.06 -8.82 -13.65
C ASP A 107 5.15 -9.89 -13.47
N THR A 108 5.55 -10.47 -14.61
CA THR A 108 6.76 -11.29 -14.73
C THR A 108 8.00 -10.46 -15.04
N LEU A 109 7.80 -9.21 -15.48
CA LEU A 109 8.81 -8.23 -15.84
C LEU A 109 8.55 -6.91 -15.10
N PRO A 110 9.56 -6.02 -15.00
CA PRO A 110 9.36 -4.69 -14.43
C PRO A 110 8.26 -3.89 -15.15
N CYS A 111 7.52 -3.09 -14.38
CA CYS A 111 6.46 -2.23 -14.91
C CYS A 111 6.98 -1.23 -15.97
N GLU A 112 6.30 -1.16 -17.12
CA GLU A 112 6.64 -0.26 -18.24
C GLU A 112 5.78 1.02 -18.28
N ILE A 113 4.84 1.22 -17.36
CA ILE A 113 3.97 2.40 -17.36
C ILE A 113 4.79 3.68 -17.20
N HIS A 114 4.95 4.42 -18.30
CA HIS A 114 5.80 5.62 -18.35
C HIS A 114 5.21 6.84 -17.64
N TRP A 115 3.88 6.97 -17.63
CA TRP A 115 3.17 8.11 -17.03
C TRP A 115 2.87 7.94 -15.54
N CYS A 116 3.27 6.81 -14.93
CA CYS A 116 3.01 6.55 -13.52
C CYS A 116 3.70 7.62 -12.64
N PRO A 117 2.97 8.30 -11.74
CA PRO A 117 3.54 9.37 -10.92
C PRO A 117 4.66 8.88 -10.00
N LEU A 118 4.69 7.58 -9.67
CA LEU A 118 5.72 6.98 -8.83
C LEU A 118 6.91 6.45 -9.63
N ARG A 119 6.92 6.54 -10.97
CA ARG A 119 7.89 5.83 -11.82
C ARG A 119 9.35 6.07 -11.44
N HIS A 120 9.70 7.30 -11.09
CA HIS A 120 11.08 7.69 -10.76
C HIS A 120 11.56 7.18 -9.39
N HIS A 121 10.63 6.83 -8.50
CA HIS A 121 10.92 6.34 -7.15
C HIS A 121 10.52 4.86 -6.96
N CYS A 122 9.85 4.27 -7.94
CA CYS A 122 9.38 2.89 -7.91
C CYS A 122 10.46 1.93 -8.40
N SER A 123 10.80 0.95 -7.57
CA SER A 123 11.71 -0.14 -7.94
C SER A 123 11.16 -1.05 -9.04
N ARG A 124 9.84 -1.00 -9.29
CA ARG A 124 9.15 -1.77 -10.34
C ARG A 124 9.39 -3.27 -10.20
N LEU A 125 9.46 -3.76 -8.96
CA LEU A 125 9.71 -5.17 -8.69
C LEU A 125 8.54 -6.02 -9.23
N PRO A 126 8.81 -7.10 -9.97
CA PRO A 126 7.79 -8.03 -10.41
C PRO A 126 7.28 -8.89 -9.24
N LEU A 127 5.96 -9.09 -9.12
CA LEU A 127 5.35 -9.98 -8.11
C LEU A 127 5.60 -11.46 -8.41
N ARG A 128 5.76 -11.81 -9.69
CA ARG A 128 5.93 -13.20 -10.16
C ARG A 128 7.10 -13.29 -11.13
N PRO A 129 8.35 -13.04 -10.68
CA PRO A 129 9.51 -13.10 -11.57
C PRO A 129 9.60 -14.46 -12.26
N ALA A 130 9.98 -14.45 -13.53
CA ALA A 130 10.28 -15.70 -14.25
C ALA A 130 11.35 -16.48 -13.48
N LYS A 131 11.20 -17.81 -13.40
CA LYS A 131 12.27 -18.64 -12.84
C LYS A 131 13.51 -18.45 -13.71
N PRO A 132 14.71 -18.25 -13.12
CA PRO A 132 15.94 -18.25 -13.90
C PRO A 132 16.03 -19.55 -14.69
N GLY A 133 16.39 -19.46 -15.97
CA GLY A 133 16.61 -20.62 -16.82
C GLY A 133 17.73 -21.47 -16.24
N ARG A 134 17.67 -22.80 -16.46
CA ARG A 134 18.65 -23.77 -15.91
C ARG A 134 20.11 -23.57 -16.35
N GLU A 135 20.43 -22.54 -17.13
CA GLU A 135 21.77 -22.26 -17.66
C GLU A 135 22.57 -21.22 -16.85
N GLU A 136 22.01 -20.64 -15.79
CA GLU A 136 22.69 -19.65 -14.94
C GLU A 136 22.91 -20.12 -13.48
N ALA A 137 22.91 -21.45 -13.24
CA ALA A 137 23.17 -22.05 -11.93
C ALA A 137 24.51 -22.78 -11.87
#